data_AF-M7WLJ7-F1
#
_entry.id   AF-M7WLJ7-F1
#
_cell.length_a   1.000
_cell.length_b   1.000
_cell.length_c   1.000
_cell.angle_alpha   90.00
_cell.angle_beta   90.00
_cell.angle_gamma   90.00
#
_symmetry.space_group_name_H-M   'P 1'
#
loop_
_entity.id
_entity.type
_entity.pdbx_description
1 polymer ?
#
loop_
_entity_poly.entity_id
_entity_poly.type
_entity_poly.pdbx_seq_one_letter_code
_entity_poly.pdbx_strand_id
1 'polypeptide(L)'
;MSSRLRRLPRTVAHLDLSQHRSMKEDITAALKTYPWLVKVSLWSGLEWSTVLRSLGRILPSLEHLELAVCETLSLSDILHILEGPNKIRQLRRLTLRVCHLYDYGPLQPPEHFIPIAELAEREKVELEGLWAILAGIAKQERNDRLEAEREKEQEKRREISRAAAASPPEW
;
A
#
# COMPACT_ATOMS: atom_id res chain seq x y z
N MET A 1 -14.25 -19.55 -13.76
CA MET A 1 -12.87 -20.10 -13.60
C MET A 1 -12.32 -20.78 -14.85
N SER A 2 -11.39 -20.10 -15.54
CA SER A 2 -10.69 -20.59 -16.74
C SER A 2 -9.95 -21.92 -16.51
N SER A 3 -10.01 -22.85 -17.48
CA SER A 3 -9.25 -24.10 -17.48
C SER A 3 -7.73 -23.89 -17.47
N ARG A 4 -7.27 -22.71 -17.90
CA ARG A 4 -5.85 -22.33 -17.98
C ARG A 4 -5.19 -22.19 -16.60
N LEU A 5 -5.96 -21.83 -15.56
CA LEU A 5 -5.49 -21.73 -14.17
C LEU A 5 -5.63 -23.06 -13.41
N ARG A 6 -5.90 -24.20 -14.05
CA ARG A 6 -6.06 -25.48 -13.35
C ARG A 6 -4.77 -26.34 -13.31
N ARG A 7 -3.77 -26.06 -14.15
CA ARG A 7 -2.53 -26.85 -14.26
C ARG A 7 -1.34 -26.00 -14.73
N LEU A 8 -0.93 -25.00 -13.95
CA LEU A 8 0.34 -24.32 -14.21
C LEU A 8 1.52 -25.23 -13.81
N PRO A 9 2.57 -25.34 -14.64
CA PRO A 9 3.76 -26.09 -14.27
C PRO A 9 4.52 -25.39 -13.13
N ARG A 10 5.28 -26.15 -12.33
CA ARG A 10 6.09 -25.62 -11.20
C ARG A 10 7.19 -24.64 -11.61
N THR A 11 7.50 -24.56 -12.90
CA THR A 11 8.43 -23.57 -13.46
C THR A 11 7.82 -22.17 -13.55
N VAL A 12 6.50 -22.03 -13.45
CA VAL A 12 5.83 -20.72 -13.42
C VAL A 12 6.04 -20.11 -12.04
N ALA A 13 6.95 -19.13 -11.95
CA ALA A 13 7.16 -18.35 -10.73
C ALA A 13 6.30 -17.08 -10.69
N HIS A 14 5.85 -16.59 -11.84
CA HIS A 14 5.14 -15.32 -11.97
C HIS A 14 3.75 -15.54 -12.57
N LEU A 15 2.73 -14.92 -11.97
CA LEU A 15 1.37 -14.99 -12.45
C LEU A 15 0.78 -13.59 -12.59
N ASP A 16 0.41 -13.21 -13.82
CA ASP A 16 -0.37 -12.02 -14.11
C ASP A 16 -1.83 -12.40 -14.30
N LEU A 17 -2.70 -11.80 -13.48
CA LEU A 17 -4.14 -11.94 -13.56
C LEU A 17 -4.74 -10.58 -13.93
N SER A 18 -4.95 -10.39 -15.22
CA SER A 18 -5.60 -9.23 -15.81
C SER A 18 -6.97 -9.57 -16.38
N GLN A 19 -7.98 -8.81 -15.98
CA GLN A 19 -9.32 -8.89 -16.54
C GLN A 19 -9.75 -7.55 -17.10
N HIS A 20 -10.39 -7.59 -18.27
CA HIS A 20 -10.92 -6.40 -18.94
C HIS A 20 -12.20 -5.85 -18.28
N ARG A 21 -12.87 -6.63 -17.44
CA ARG A 21 -14.12 -6.26 -16.75
C ARG A 21 -14.13 -6.81 -15.34
N SER A 22 -14.74 -6.08 -14.43
CA SER A 22 -14.93 -6.52 -13.05
C SER A 22 -15.88 -7.70 -12.96
N MET A 23 -15.35 -8.86 -12.55
CA MET A 23 -16.16 -10.05 -12.34
C MET A 23 -16.36 -10.38 -10.85
N LYS A 24 -15.71 -9.65 -9.94
CA LYS A 24 -15.73 -9.90 -8.49
C LYS A 24 -15.53 -11.39 -8.16
N GLU A 25 -14.67 -12.07 -8.93
CA GLU A 25 -14.39 -13.49 -8.71
C GLU A 25 -13.39 -13.64 -7.55
N ASP A 26 -13.70 -14.53 -6.60
CA ASP A 26 -12.72 -15.01 -5.63
C ASP A 26 -11.80 -16.07 -6.28
N ILE A 27 -10.55 -15.68 -6.52
CA ILE A 27 -9.50 -16.54 -7.10
C ILE A 27 -8.68 -17.30 -6.05
N THR A 28 -8.98 -17.13 -4.76
CA THR A 28 -8.21 -17.71 -3.64
C THR A 28 -8.06 -19.22 -3.78
N ALA A 29 -9.13 -19.91 -4.20
CA ALA A 29 -9.11 -21.35 -4.40
C ALA A 29 -8.12 -21.79 -5.50
N ALA A 30 -7.99 -21.02 -6.58
CA ALA A 30 -7.00 -21.29 -7.62
C ALA A 30 -5.58 -21.01 -7.13
N LEU A 31 -5.35 -19.84 -6.50
CA LEU A 31 -4.03 -19.45 -6.03
C LEU A 31 -3.44 -20.43 -5.00
N LYS A 32 -4.28 -21.06 -4.17
CA LYS A 32 -3.87 -22.13 -3.24
C LYS A 32 -3.14 -23.30 -3.89
N THR A 33 -3.39 -23.56 -5.18
CA THR A 33 -2.75 -24.65 -5.91
C THR A 33 -1.33 -24.31 -6.39
N TYR A 34 -0.90 -23.06 -6.21
CA TYR A 34 0.36 -22.51 -6.72
C TYR A 34 1.24 -21.87 -5.63
N PRO A 35 1.56 -22.59 -4.52
CA PRO A 35 2.28 -22.01 -3.38
C PRO A 35 3.72 -21.56 -3.70
N TRP A 36 4.27 -21.94 -4.85
CA TRP A 36 5.61 -21.59 -5.32
C TRP A 36 5.68 -20.27 -6.09
N LEU A 37 4.56 -19.57 -6.28
CA LEU A 37 4.56 -18.28 -6.96
C LEU A 37 5.35 -17.26 -6.13
N VAL A 38 6.30 -16.61 -6.80
CA VAL A 38 7.18 -15.57 -6.24
C VAL A 38 6.62 -14.18 -6.56
N LYS A 39 5.95 -14.05 -7.71
CA LYS A 39 5.32 -12.80 -8.14
C LYS A 39 3.87 -13.03 -8.53
N VAL A 40 2.99 -12.17 -8.03
CA VAL A 40 1.60 -12.12 -8.49
C VAL A 40 1.26 -10.68 -8.85
N SER A 41 0.71 -10.51 -10.04
CA SER A 41 0.16 -9.24 -10.50
C SER A 41 -1.34 -9.38 -10.59
N LEU A 42 -2.04 -8.63 -9.75
CA LEU A 42 -3.48 -8.64 -9.68
C LEU A 42 -3.98 -7.31 -10.23
N TRP A 43 -4.63 -7.35 -11.39
CA TRP A 43 -5.24 -6.19 -11.99
C TRP A 43 -6.75 -6.15 -11.72
N SER A 44 -7.42 -5.12 -12.24
CA SER A 44 -8.84 -4.81 -12.04
C SER A 44 -9.77 -6.02 -12.09
N GLY A 45 -10.84 -5.91 -11.31
CA GLY A 45 -11.98 -6.82 -11.40
C GLY A 45 -12.04 -8.00 -10.45
N LEU A 46 -11.23 -7.99 -9.40
CA LEU A 46 -11.20 -9.02 -8.36
C LEU A 46 -11.89 -8.56 -7.07
N GLU A 47 -12.35 -9.52 -6.27
CA GLU A 47 -12.80 -9.25 -4.89
C GLU A 47 -11.57 -9.12 -3.96
N TRP A 48 -11.00 -7.92 -3.90
CA TRP A 48 -9.70 -7.63 -3.28
C TRP A 48 -9.59 -8.08 -1.83
N SER A 49 -10.57 -7.75 -0.99
CA SER A 49 -10.47 -7.99 0.45
C SER A 49 -10.32 -9.48 0.78
N THR A 50 -11.08 -10.33 0.11
CA THR A 50 -11.04 -11.78 0.33
C THR A 50 -9.73 -12.40 -0.16
N VAL A 51 -9.27 -11.99 -1.35
CA VAL A 51 -8.02 -12.47 -1.94
C VAL A 51 -6.81 -12.03 -1.11
N LEU A 52 -6.67 -10.72 -0.85
CA LEU A 52 -5.51 -10.13 -0.17
C LEU A 52 -5.31 -10.70 1.23
N ARG A 53 -6.39 -10.83 2.02
CA ARG A 53 -6.32 -11.41 3.38
C ARG A 53 -5.83 -12.85 3.39
N SER A 54 -6.00 -13.58 2.29
CA SER A 54 -5.59 -14.98 2.19
C SER A 54 -4.15 -15.14 1.69
N LEU A 55 -3.62 -14.18 0.91
CA LEU A 55 -2.37 -14.34 0.15
C LEU A 55 -1.20 -14.80 1.01
N GLY A 56 -0.97 -14.18 2.17
CA GLY A 56 0.17 -14.50 3.03
C GLY A 56 0.18 -15.96 3.51
N ARG A 57 -1.00 -16.58 3.65
CA ARG A 57 -1.14 -17.99 4.02
C ARG A 57 -0.97 -18.92 2.81
N ILE A 58 -1.51 -18.54 1.66
CA ILE A 58 -1.64 -19.43 0.50
C ILE A 58 -0.45 -19.37 -0.44
N LEU A 59 0.29 -18.26 -0.44
CA LEU A 59 1.49 -18.03 -1.26
C LEU A 59 2.69 -17.72 -0.34
N PRO A 60 3.27 -18.73 0.33
CA PRO A 60 4.36 -18.53 1.29
C PRO A 60 5.66 -18.02 0.65
N SER A 61 5.82 -18.21 -0.66
CA SER A 61 6.98 -17.75 -1.45
C SER A 61 6.80 -16.38 -2.10
N LEU A 62 5.68 -15.70 -1.86
CA LEU A 62 5.37 -14.43 -2.52
C LEU A 62 6.30 -13.31 -2.04
N GLU A 63 7.16 -12.84 -2.94
CA GLU A 63 8.11 -11.75 -2.70
C GLU A 63 7.68 -10.44 -3.38
N HIS A 64 6.90 -10.53 -4.46
CA HIS A 64 6.45 -9.37 -5.23
C HIS A 64 4.94 -9.43 -5.48
N LEU A 65 4.23 -8.41 -5.01
CA LEU A 65 2.82 -8.22 -5.31
C LEU A 65 2.62 -6.92 -6.10
N GLU A 66 1.93 -7.01 -7.24
CA GLU A 66 1.46 -5.82 -7.96
C GLU A 66 -0.05 -5.71 -7.84
N LEU A 67 -0.54 -4.54 -7.47
CA LEU A 67 -1.96 -4.21 -7.32
C LEU A 67 -2.34 -3.04 -8.20
N ALA A 68 -3.47 -3.17 -8.89
CA ALA A 68 -4.11 -2.05 -9.55
C ALA A 68 -4.95 -1.26 -8.54
N VAL A 69 -4.59 0.01 -8.32
CA VAL A 69 -5.40 0.96 -7.55
C VAL A 69 -6.69 1.21 -8.31
N CYS A 70 -7.81 0.91 -7.65
CA CYS A 70 -9.17 1.06 -8.15
C CYS A 70 -10.10 1.36 -6.97
N GLU A 71 -11.36 1.69 -7.26
CA GLU A 71 -12.36 2.04 -6.24
C GLU A 71 -12.59 0.93 -5.18
N THR A 72 -12.47 -0.33 -5.59
CA THR A 72 -12.75 -1.48 -4.73
C THR A 72 -11.55 -1.92 -3.89
N LEU A 73 -10.35 -1.38 -4.15
CA LEU A 73 -9.17 -1.66 -3.36
C LEU A 73 -9.12 -0.71 -2.15
N SER A 74 -9.43 -1.22 -0.97
CA SER A 74 -9.39 -0.41 0.24
C SER A 74 -7.97 -0.26 0.78
N LEU A 75 -7.67 0.90 1.37
CA LEU A 75 -6.44 1.14 2.14
C LEU A 75 -6.22 0.05 3.20
N SER A 76 -7.29 -0.32 3.90
CA SER A 76 -7.26 -1.36 4.93
C SER A 76 -6.75 -2.69 4.38
N ASP A 77 -7.21 -3.12 3.20
CA ASP A 77 -6.78 -4.40 2.64
C ASP A 77 -5.28 -4.42 2.29
N ILE A 78 -4.71 -3.29 1.87
CA ILE A 78 -3.27 -3.16 1.62
C ILE A 78 -2.49 -3.15 2.95
N LEU A 79 -2.98 -2.46 3.98
CA LEU A 79 -2.32 -2.46 5.29
C LEU A 79 -2.26 -3.87 5.89
N HIS A 80 -3.34 -4.65 5.78
CA HIS A 80 -3.41 -6.02 6.30
C HIS A 80 -2.40 -7.00 5.68
N ILE A 81 -1.92 -6.75 4.46
CA ILE A 81 -0.89 -7.60 3.85
C ILE A 81 0.53 -7.17 4.22
N LEU A 82 0.70 -5.95 4.74
CA LEU A 82 1.98 -5.43 5.22
C LEU A 82 2.17 -5.67 6.72
N GLU A 83 1.10 -5.68 7.51
CA GLU A 83 1.14 -5.91 8.95
C GLU A 83 -0.01 -6.77 9.49
N GLY A 84 0.17 -7.26 10.72
CA GLY A 84 -0.87 -8.02 11.42
C GLY A 84 -0.99 -9.49 10.97
N PRO A 85 -2.13 -10.14 11.22
CA PRO A 85 -2.29 -11.58 11.07
C PRO A 85 -2.26 -12.06 9.61
N ASN A 86 -2.56 -11.17 8.66
CA ASN A 86 -2.61 -11.49 7.22
C ASN A 86 -1.34 -11.07 6.47
N LYS A 87 -0.30 -10.63 7.21
CA LYS A 87 0.97 -10.17 6.64
C LYS A 87 1.59 -11.22 5.71
N ILE A 88 1.99 -10.77 4.51
CA ILE A 88 2.77 -11.57 3.57
C ILE A 88 4.23 -11.49 4.00
N ARG A 89 4.71 -12.49 4.74
CA ARG A 89 6.01 -12.45 5.44
C ARG A 89 7.23 -12.28 4.53
N GLN A 90 7.17 -12.81 3.32
CA GLN A 90 8.29 -12.75 2.35
C GLN A 90 8.19 -11.56 1.41
N LEU A 91 7.17 -10.71 1.54
CA LEU A 91 6.97 -9.59 0.63
C LEU A 91 8.15 -8.61 0.74
N ARG A 92 8.81 -8.37 -0.39
CA ARG A 92 9.92 -7.42 -0.53
C ARG A 92 9.55 -6.23 -1.39
N ARG A 93 8.63 -6.43 -2.33
CA ARG A 93 8.19 -5.41 -3.29
C ARG A 93 6.66 -5.37 -3.37
N LEU A 94 6.10 -4.16 -3.23
CA LEU A 94 4.70 -3.88 -3.45
C LEU A 94 4.57 -2.79 -4.52
N THR A 95 4.04 -3.14 -5.68
CA THR A 95 3.80 -2.17 -6.76
C THR A 95 2.34 -1.72 -6.75
N LEU A 96 2.10 -0.42 -6.63
CA LEU A 96 0.78 0.19 -6.75
C LEU A 96 0.67 0.92 -8.10
N ARG A 97 -0.05 0.31 -9.06
CA ARG A 97 -0.24 0.86 -10.41
C ARG A 97 -1.62 1.47 -10.57
N VAL A 98 -1.74 2.42 -11.48
CA VAL A 98 -3.05 2.92 -11.92
C VAL A 98 -3.71 1.86 -12.80
N CYS A 99 -4.99 1.57 -12.55
CA CYS A 99 -5.76 0.73 -13.46
C CYS A 99 -5.94 1.45 -14.81
N HIS A 100 -5.50 0.83 -15.90
CA HIS A 100 -5.56 1.47 -17.22
C HIS A 100 -6.94 1.42 -17.87
N LEU A 101 -7.86 0.57 -17.44
CA LEU A 101 -9.09 0.31 -18.20
C LEU A 101 -10.23 -0.28 -17.30
N TYR A 102 -11.40 0.37 -17.32
CA TYR A 102 -12.74 -0.16 -17.02
C TYR A 102 -13.20 -0.47 -15.57
N ASP A 103 -12.63 0.13 -14.53
CA ASP A 103 -13.33 0.24 -13.23
C ASP A 103 -13.64 1.72 -12.93
N TYR A 104 -14.91 2.09 -13.13
CA TYR A 104 -15.42 3.46 -13.11
C TYR A 104 -15.73 3.93 -11.69
N GLY A 105 -14.70 4.40 -10.98
CA GLY A 105 -14.86 5.13 -9.73
C GLY A 105 -13.74 6.15 -9.54
N PRO A 106 -13.97 7.24 -8.78
CA PRO A 106 -12.92 8.20 -8.48
C PRO A 106 -11.80 7.48 -7.71
N LEU A 107 -10.57 7.57 -8.23
CA LEU A 107 -9.40 7.05 -7.53
C LEU A 107 -9.20 7.82 -6.23
N GLN A 108 -8.92 7.11 -5.15
CA GLN A 108 -8.50 7.75 -3.90
C GLN A 108 -7.20 8.52 -4.16
N PRO A 109 -7.08 9.76 -3.66
CA PRO A 109 -5.92 10.59 -3.94
C PRO A 109 -4.67 10.03 -3.25
N PRO A 110 -3.45 10.34 -3.72
CA PRO A 110 -2.21 9.75 -3.21
C PRO A 110 -2.00 9.90 -1.69
N GLU A 111 -2.49 10.99 -1.09
CA GLU A 111 -2.43 11.26 0.36
C GLU A 111 -3.10 10.15 1.17
N HIS A 112 -4.14 9.52 0.62
CA HIS A 112 -4.84 8.40 1.24
C HIS A 112 -3.92 7.18 1.46
N PHE A 113 -2.84 7.08 0.68
CA PHE A 113 -1.89 5.96 0.71
C PHE A 113 -0.64 6.27 1.54
N ILE A 114 -0.54 7.44 2.20
CA ILE A 114 0.58 7.78 3.09
C ILE A 114 0.80 6.70 4.18
N PRO A 115 -0.24 6.15 4.85
CA PRO A 115 -0.04 5.09 5.85
C PRO A 115 0.62 3.83 5.27
N ILE A 116 0.38 3.52 3.99
CA ILE A 116 1.05 2.40 3.30
C ILE A 116 2.54 2.73 3.10
N ALA A 117 2.87 3.96 2.72
CA ALA A 117 4.26 4.39 2.57
C ALA A 117 5.04 4.36 3.90
N GLU A 118 4.43 4.81 4.99
CA GLU A 118 5.01 4.71 6.33
C GLU A 118 5.22 3.26 6.77
N LEU A 119 4.21 2.42 6.55
CA LEU A 119 4.25 1.03 6.96
C LEU A 119 5.26 0.24 6.14
N ALA A 120 5.29 0.42 4.82
CA ALA A 120 6.23 -0.26 3.93
C ALA A 120 7.69 0.07 4.28
N GLU A 121 7.99 1.34 4.60
CA GLU A 121 9.32 1.73 5.10
C GLU A 121 9.69 0.97 6.38
N ARG A 122 8.79 0.95 7.36
CA ARG A 122 9.00 0.24 8.64
C ARG A 122 9.24 -1.25 8.45
N GLU A 123 8.46 -1.87 7.57
CA GLU A 123 8.52 -3.30 7.28
C GLU A 123 9.58 -3.67 6.23
N LYS A 124 10.35 -2.69 5.72
CA LYS A 124 11.38 -2.85 4.68
C LYS A 124 10.86 -3.45 3.38
N VAL A 125 9.65 -3.05 2.99
CA VAL A 125 9.04 -3.37 1.70
C VAL A 125 9.26 -2.20 0.75
N GLU A 126 9.90 -2.46 -0.38
CA GLU A 126 10.08 -1.48 -1.44
C GLU A 126 8.74 -1.19 -2.13
N LEU A 127 8.36 0.08 -2.18
CA LEU A 127 7.16 0.54 -2.85
C LEU A 127 7.50 1.02 -4.27
N GLU A 128 6.78 0.49 -5.24
CA GLU A 128 6.96 0.82 -6.66
C GLU A 128 5.65 1.30 -7.30
N GLY A 129 5.77 1.94 -8.46
CA GLY A 129 4.63 2.37 -9.26
C GLY A 129 4.19 3.81 -8.94
N LEU A 130 3.51 4.42 -9.91
CA LEU A 130 3.17 5.84 -9.87
C LEU A 130 2.42 6.23 -8.60
N TRP A 131 1.45 5.42 -8.16
CA TRP A 131 0.65 5.76 -6.98
C TRP A 131 1.48 5.72 -5.69
N ALA A 132 2.43 4.80 -5.61
CA ALA A 132 3.32 4.68 -4.46
C ALA A 132 4.33 5.84 -4.41
N ILE A 133 4.86 6.26 -5.57
CA ILE A 133 5.72 7.45 -5.69
C ILE A 133 4.96 8.71 -5.23
N LEU A 134 3.74 8.92 -5.74
CA LEU A 134 2.94 10.08 -5.36
C LEU A 134 2.59 10.08 -3.86
N ALA A 135 2.29 8.92 -3.27
CA ALA A 135 2.07 8.79 -1.83
C ALA A 135 3.32 9.13 -1.01
N GLY A 136 4.51 8.75 -1.50
CA GLY A 136 5.79 9.12 -0.90
C GLY A 136 6.05 10.63 -0.94
N ILE A 137 5.76 11.29 -2.06
CA ILE A 137 5.85 12.75 -2.20
C ILE A 137 4.88 13.43 -1.23
N ALA A 138 3.61 13.01 -1.21
CA ALA A 138 2.60 13.54 -0.31
C ALA A 138 2.97 13.38 1.18
N LYS A 139 3.58 12.25 1.55
CA LYS A 139 4.14 12.01 2.88
C LYS A 139 5.23 13.03 3.22
N GLN A 140 6.17 13.27 2.30
CA GLN A 140 7.25 14.22 2.51
C GLN A 140 6.70 15.64 2.71
N GLU A 141 5.81 16.10 1.83
CA GLU A 141 5.18 17.43 1.95
C GLU A 141 4.37 17.60 3.25
N ARG A 142 3.74 16.53 3.73
CA ARG A 142 3.06 16.55 5.03
C ARG A 142 4.06 16.70 6.17
N ASN A 143 5.18 15.98 6.12
CA ASN A 143 6.21 16.05 7.15
C ASN A 143 6.89 17.42 7.19
N ASP A 144 7.23 18.00 6.02
CA ASP A 144 7.84 19.33 5.92
C ASP A 144 6.93 20.41 6.50
N ARG A 145 5.62 20.33 6.25
CA ARG A 145 4.62 21.24 6.85
C ARG A 145 4.59 21.13 8.37
N LEU A 146 4.59 19.92 8.91
CA LEU A 146 4.59 19.69 10.36
C LEU A 146 5.87 20.17 11.03
N GLU A 147 7.03 20.04 10.36
CA GLU A 147 8.30 20.56 10.86
C GLU A 147 8.31 22.09 10.89
N ALA A 148 7.88 22.73 9.81
CA ALA A 148 7.76 24.20 9.74
C ALA A 148 6.79 24.77 10.80
N GLU A 149 5.70 24.07 11.10
CA GLU A 149 4.77 24.45 12.18
C GLU A 149 5.40 24.34 13.57
N ARG A 150 6.16 23.26 13.82
CA ARG A 150 6.89 23.06 15.10
C ARG A 150 7.96 24.12 15.31
N GLU A 151 8.69 24.50 14.27
CA GLU A 151 9.70 25.57 14.34
C GLU A 151 9.06 26.91 14.69
N LYS A 152 7.95 27.27 14.01
CA LYS A 152 7.19 28.49 14.33
C LYS A 152 6.68 28.51 15.76
N GLU A 153 6.21 27.38 16.28
CA GLU A 153 5.76 27.29 17.67
C GLU A 153 6.92 27.43 18.66
N GLN A 154 8.06 26.79 18.37
CA GLN A 154 9.25 26.92 19.20
C GLN A 154 9.79 28.36 19.21
N GLU A 155 9.78 29.05 18.07
CA GLU A 155 10.19 30.45 17.98
C GLU A 155 9.28 31.35 18.82
N LYS A 156 7.95 31.19 18.72
CA LYS A 156 7.00 31.91 19.58
C LYS A 156 7.26 31.67 21.07
N ARG A 157 7.54 30.42 21.48
CA ARG A 157 7.87 30.09 22.88
C ARG A 157 9.18 30.75 23.31
N ARG A 158 10.20 30.82 22.44
CA ARG A 158 11.47 31.50 22.71
C ARG A 158 11.29 33.01 22.85
N GLU A 159 10.46 33.63 22.01
CA GLU A 159 10.12 35.05 22.11
C GLU A 159 9.39 35.37 23.41
N ILE A 160 8.40 34.57 23.79
CA ILE A 160 7.68 34.72 25.07
C ILE A 160 8.66 34.59 26.25
N SER A 161 9.56 33.60 26.23
CA SER A 161 10.57 33.42 27.28
C SER A 161 11.56 34.58 27.34
N ARG A 162 11.97 35.15 26.19
CA ARG A 162 12.83 36.34 26.14
C ARG A 162 12.12 37.58 26.68
N ALA A 163 10.85 37.78 26.31
CA ALA A 163 10.04 38.89 26.80
C ALA A 163 9.80 38.80 28.31
N ALA A 164 9.50 37.60 28.83
CA ALA A 164 9.33 37.38 30.26
C ALA A 164 10.63 37.59 31.07
N ALA A 165 11.79 37.27 30.50
CA ALA A 165 13.09 37.54 31.12
C ALA A 165 13.52 39.02 31.05
N ALA A 166 12.93 39.80 30.14
CA ALA A 166 13.21 41.22 29.95
C ALA A 166 12.27 42.15 30.74
N SER A 167 11.14 41.65 31.24
CA SER A 167 10.25 42.40 32.13
C SER A 167 10.83 42.43 33.55
N PRO A 168 11.05 43.62 34.16
CA PRO A 168 11.48 43.70 35.54
C PRO A 168 10.35 43.20 36.47
N PRO A 169 10.69 42.60 37.63
CA PRO A 169 9.68 42.31 38.62
C PRO A 169 9.08 43.63 39.12
N GLU A 170 7.76 43.80 38.96
CA GLU A 170 7.02 44.84 39.67
C GLU A 170 6.96 44.45 41.15
N TRP A 171 7.81 45.07 41.97
CA TRP A 171 7.74 45.05 43.43
C TRP A 171 7.57 46.49 43.94
#